data_AF-A0A7Y2NZH9-F1
#
_entry.id   AF-A0A7Y2NZH9-F1
#
_cell.length_a   1.000
_cell.length_b   1.000
_cell.length_c   1.000
_cell.angle_alpha   90.00
_cell.angle_beta   90.00
_cell.angle_gamma   90.00
#
_symmetry.space_group_name_H-M   'P 1'
#
loop_
_entity.id
_entity.type
_entity.pdbx_description
1 polymer ?
#
loop_
_entity_poly.entity_id
_entity_poly.type
_entity_poly.pdbx_seq_one_letter_code
_entity_poly.pdbx_strand_id
1 'polypeptide(L)'
;MNVRAVWESETRTVEREFAHSTYAAVLADVPATLFPYWSETSRDEFPRIPRAAAFYAQAAEGLMMFFDCMAAAGKPCGLPSRAADSVWHAWTRMDAPGLEAFCIRHFGRVIPHVERAQMQEDMNKALGACLVQARRRASRPVAGPSLPRLFSLDARLGMPHGFGYRIVGGLVACSSLDAFGNPGKKLSFPDGLTSFGLFQAGLISAAEYDEGARLSGIHALRFEGEDSFVDHIGADIEAGGDGGAGDGAASCSGGGSCGGGCGGGGCGGS
;
A
#
# COMPACT_ATOMS: atom_id res chain seq x y z
N MET A 1 1.07 -29.21 -23.02
CA MET A 1 0.84 -27.79 -23.39
C MET A 1 2.20 -27.13 -23.62
N ASN A 2 2.35 -26.37 -24.71
CA ASN A 2 3.62 -25.75 -25.08
C ASN A 2 3.90 -24.54 -24.16
N VAL A 3 4.93 -24.62 -23.32
CA VAL A 3 5.30 -23.59 -22.33
C VAL A 3 5.50 -22.23 -22.99
N ARG A 4 6.04 -22.19 -24.22
CA ARG A 4 6.26 -20.96 -24.98
C ARG A 4 4.95 -20.27 -25.37
N ALA A 5 3.93 -21.05 -25.74
CA ALA A 5 2.61 -20.52 -26.09
C ALA A 5 1.85 -19.95 -24.87
N VAL A 6 2.09 -20.50 -23.67
CA VAL A 6 1.53 -19.98 -22.41
C VAL A 6 2.15 -18.61 -22.09
N TRP A 7 3.48 -18.49 -22.16
CA TRP A 7 4.15 -17.22 -21.92
C TRP A 7 3.74 -16.13 -22.92
N GLU A 8 3.62 -16.45 -24.20
CA GLU A 8 3.13 -15.50 -25.20
C GLU A 8 1.69 -15.02 -24.93
N SER A 9 0.84 -15.88 -24.37
CA SER A 9 -0.54 -15.52 -23.97
C SER A 9 -0.56 -14.62 -22.73
N GLU A 10 0.27 -14.93 -21.74
CA GLU A 10 0.38 -14.14 -20.50
C GLU A 10 0.97 -12.75 -20.78
N THR A 11 2.03 -12.66 -21.59
CA THR A 11 2.62 -11.36 -21.99
C THR A 11 1.61 -10.49 -22.73
N ARG A 12 0.86 -11.04 -23.69
CA ARG A 12 -0.23 -10.31 -24.37
C ARG A 12 -1.31 -9.83 -23.41
N THR A 13 -1.57 -10.59 -22.34
CA THR A 13 -2.50 -10.16 -21.30
C THR A 13 -1.94 -8.96 -20.55
N VAL A 14 -0.68 -8.99 -20.13
CA VAL A 14 -0.03 -7.83 -19.47
C VAL A 14 -0.09 -6.59 -20.37
N GLU A 15 0.29 -6.71 -21.63
CA GLU A 15 0.28 -5.60 -22.59
C GLU A 15 -1.12 -5.00 -22.76
N ARG A 16 -2.16 -5.85 -22.86
CA ARG A 16 -3.55 -5.40 -22.96
C ARG A 16 -4.02 -4.66 -21.71
N GLU A 17 -3.70 -5.19 -20.52
CA GLU A 17 -4.05 -4.51 -19.27
C GLU A 17 -3.31 -3.17 -19.12
N PHE A 18 -2.03 -3.11 -19.52
CA PHE A 18 -1.26 -1.87 -19.56
C PHE A 18 -1.86 -0.84 -20.52
N ALA A 19 -2.32 -1.26 -21.70
CA ALA A 19 -2.93 -0.36 -22.68
C ALA A 19 -4.25 0.28 -22.18
N HIS A 20 -5.00 -0.39 -21.30
CA HIS A 20 -6.23 0.15 -20.73
C HIS A 20 -6.03 0.98 -19.44
N SER A 21 -4.81 1.05 -18.94
CA SER A 21 -4.46 1.81 -17.74
C SER A 21 -4.39 3.31 -18.01
N THR A 22 -4.71 4.13 -17.01
CA THR A 22 -4.43 5.58 -17.04
C THR A 22 -2.93 5.87 -17.19
N TYR A 23 -2.08 4.93 -16.79
CA TYR A 23 -0.63 5.00 -16.89
C TYR A 23 -0.08 4.31 -18.15
N ALA A 24 -0.88 4.06 -19.18
CA ALA A 24 -0.48 3.29 -20.37
C ALA A 24 0.86 3.75 -20.97
N ALA A 25 1.07 5.06 -21.13
CA ALA A 25 2.31 5.60 -21.69
C ALA A 25 3.55 5.35 -20.80
N VAL A 26 3.37 5.32 -19.48
CA VAL A 26 4.44 5.03 -18.51
C VAL A 26 4.70 3.51 -18.45
N LEU A 27 3.63 2.73 -18.45
CA LEU A 27 3.68 1.27 -18.39
C LEU A 27 4.27 0.64 -19.66
N ALA A 28 4.20 1.32 -20.81
CA ALA A 28 4.85 0.89 -22.05
C ALA A 28 6.39 0.84 -21.94
N ASP A 29 6.98 1.65 -21.06
CA ASP A 29 8.42 1.69 -20.81
C ASP A 29 8.87 0.70 -19.71
N VAL A 30 7.93 -0.05 -19.11
CA VAL A 30 8.27 -1.12 -18.15
C VAL A 30 8.93 -2.28 -18.90
N PRO A 31 10.08 -2.80 -18.44
CA PRO A 31 10.77 -3.90 -19.11
C PRO A 31 9.89 -5.14 -19.22
N ALA A 32 9.72 -5.68 -20.44
CA ALA A 32 8.92 -6.88 -20.67
C ALA A 32 9.44 -8.12 -19.91
N THR A 33 10.73 -8.13 -19.55
CA THR A 33 11.37 -9.17 -18.73
C THR A 33 10.95 -9.14 -17.26
N LEU A 34 10.36 -8.03 -16.79
CA LEU A 34 9.97 -7.87 -15.38
C LEU A 34 8.83 -8.83 -15.00
N PHE A 35 7.85 -9.06 -15.87
CA PHE A 35 6.75 -9.97 -15.56
C PHE A 35 7.22 -11.42 -15.36
N PRO A 36 7.97 -12.03 -16.29
CA PRO A 36 8.55 -13.37 -16.07
C PRO A 36 9.39 -13.44 -14.79
N TYR A 37 10.27 -12.45 -14.55
CA TYR A 37 11.11 -12.40 -13.36
C TYR A 37 10.30 -12.34 -12.06
N TRP A 38 9.28 -11.47 -12.01
CA TRP A 38 8.38 -11.35 -10.86
C TRP A 38 7.56 -12.63 -10.65
N SER A 39 7.07 -13.26 -11.73
CA SER A 39 6.33 -14.53 -11.62
C SER A 39 7.21 -15.64 -11.03
N GLU A 40 8.49 -15.67 -11.37
CA GLU A 40 9.41 -16.67 -10.83
C GLU A 40 9.77 -16.41 -9.36
N THR A 41 10.03 -15.15 -8.98
CA THR A 41 10.65 -14.79 -7.69
C THR A 41 9.67 -14.31 -6.62
N SER A 42 8.49 -13.82 -6.99
CA SER A 42 7.55 -13.16 -6.05
C SER A 42 7.17 -14.01 -4.83
N ARG A 43 7.13 -15.34 -4.96
CA ARG A 43 6.74 -16.24 -3.87
C ARG A 43 7.82 -16.45 -2.81
N ASP A 44 9.06 -16.11 -3.11
CA ASP A 44 10.17 -16.22 -2.15
C ASP A 44 9.96 -15.25 -0.98
N GLU A 45 9.38 -14.08 -1.26
CA GLU A 45 9.10 -13.03 -0.27
C GLU A 45 7.61 -12.87 0.05
N PHE A 46 6.73 -13.17 -0.91
CA PHE A 46 5.28 -13.08 -0.75
C PHE A 46 4.63 -14.46 -0.93
N PRO A 47 4.62 -15.30 0.13
CA PRO A 47 4.02 -16.62 0.07
C PRO A 47 2.58 -16.57 -0.44
N ARG A 48 2.26 -17.51 -1.35
CA ARG A 48 0.92 -17.68 -1.95
C ARG A 48 0.43 -16.54 -2.84
N ILE A 49 1.26 -15.54 -3.16
CA ILE A 49 0.86 -14.49 -4.10
C ILE A 49 0.35 -15.09 -5.43
N PRO A 50 -0.82 -14.63 -5.95
CA PRO A 50 -1.28 -14.99 -7.28
C PRO A 50 -0.29 -14.50 -8.33
N ARG A 51 0.03 -15.33 -9.32
CA ARG A 51 1.05 -15.03 -10.34
C ARG A 51 0.49 -14.82 -11.75
N ALA A 52 -0.82 -14.60 -11.85
CA ALA A 52 -1.48 -14.37 -13.13
C ALA A 52 -1.05 -13.03 -13.74
N ALA A 53 -0.93 -12.94 -15.06
CA ALA A 53 -0.61 -11.70 -15.77
C ALA A 53 -1.50 -10.51 -15.37
N ALA A 54 -2.80 -10.73 -15.21
CA ALA A 54 -3.74 -9.67 -14.82
C ALA A 54 -3.53 -9.17 -13.39
N PHE A 55 -3.02 -10.02 -12.48
CA PHE A 55 -2.65 -9.60 -11.12
C PHE A 55 -1.40 -8.72 -11.19
N TYR A 56 -0.36 -9.18 -11.88
CA TYR A 56 0.87 -8.43 -12.09
C TYR A 56 0.59 -7.05 -12.69
N ALA A 57 -0.22 -6.99 -13.76
CA ALA A 57 -0.48 -5.75 -14.45
C ALA A 57 -1.14 -4.70 -13.55
N GLN A 58 -2.12 -5.11 -12.75
CA GLN A 58 -2.77 -4.23 -11.78
C GLN A 58 -1.86 -3.83 -10.61
N ALA A 59 -0.96 -4.73 -10.18
CA ALA A 59 0.04 -4.43 -9.16
C ALA A 59 1.10 -3.42 -9.67
N ALA A 60 1.58 -3.59 -10.90
CA ALA A 60 2.50 -2.67 -11.56
C ALA A 60 1.85 -1.29 -11.79
N GLU A 61 0.59 -1.25 -12.19
CA GLU A 61 -0.15 0.01 -12.25
C GLU A 61 -0.30 0.67 -10.87
N GLY A 62 -0.54 -0.13 -9.82
CA GLY A 62 -0.52 0.34 -8.43
C GLY A 62 0.81 0.97 -8.04
N LEU A 63 1.92 0.38 -8.47
CA LEU A 63 3.25 0.96 -8.27
C LEU A 63 3.40 2.31 -8.98
N MET A 64 2.89 2.45 -10.20
CA MET A 64 2.90 3.75 -10.91
C MET A 64 2.09 4.82 -10.18
N MET A 65 0.91 4.45 -9.65
CA MET A 65 0.12 5.36 -8.81
C MET A 65 0.90 5.83 -7.58
N PHE A 66 1.66 4.93 -6.96
CA PHE A 66 2.48 5.27 -5.81
C PHE A 66 3.63 6.21 -6.18
N PHE A 67 4.34 5.94 -7.29
CA PHE A 67 5.41 6.82 -7.77
C PHE A 67 4.92 8.22 -8.12
N ASP A 68 3.72 8.34 -8.71
CA ASP A 68 3.10 9.65 -8.95
C ASP A 68 2.77 10.39 -7.64
N CYS A 69 2.29 9.66 -6.61
CA CYS A 69 2.06 10.24 -5.28
C CYS A 69 3.36 10.73 -4.64
N MET A 70 4.43 9.91 -4.68
CA MET A 70 5.75 10.24 -4.16
C MET A 70 6.37 11.45 -4.84
N ALA A 71 6.25 11.53 -6.17
CA ALA A 71 6.75 12.66 -6.94
C ALA A 71 6.06 13.98 -6.54
N ALA A 72 4.75 13.93 -6.28
CA ALA A 72 3.96 15.10 -5.89
C ALA A 72 4.11 15.52 -4.41
N ALA A 73 4.34 14.57 -3.50
CA ALA A 73 4.29 14.81 -2.07
C ALA A 73 5.38 15.76 -1.56
N GLY A 74 6.57 15.75 -2.18
CA GLY A 74 7.76 16.43 -1.66
C GLY A 74 8.26 15.90 -0.30
N LYS A 75 7.61 14.87 0.25
CA LYS A 75 7.86 14.22 1.54
C LYS A 75 7.84 12.68 1.36
N PRO A 76 8.45 11.90 2.27
CA PRO A 76 8.32 10.45 2.26
C PRO A 76 6.86 10.00 2.31
N CYS A 77 6.49 9.07 1.42
CA CYS A 77 5.19 8.40 1.45
C CYS A 77 5.39 6.91 1.72
N GLY A 78 4.49 6.33 2.51
CA GLY A 78 4.41 4.89 2.74
C GLY A 78 3.58 4.25 1.63
N LEU A 79 4.02 3.11 1.10
CA LEU A 79 3.28 2.33 0.12
C LEU A 79 2.17 1.51 0.81
N PRO A 80 0.87 1.75 0.54
CA PRO A 80 -0.22 1.07 1.24
C PRO A 80 -0.63 -0.28 0.60
N SER A 81 0.21 -0.87 -0.26
CA SER A 81 -0.13 -2.10 -0.98
C SER A 81 1.06 -3.04 -1.10
N ARG A 82 0.93 -4.26 -0.54
CA ARG A 82 1.91 -5.33 -0.68
C ARG A 82 1.97 -5.88 -2.10
N ALA A 83 0.85 -5.85 -2.84
CA ALA A 83 0.85 -6.27 -4.25
C ALA A 83 1.77 -5.37 -5.08
N ALA A 84 1.64 -4.05 -4.97
CA ALA A 84 2.53 -3.10 -5.64
C ALA A 84 3.98 -3.21 -5.14
N ASP A 85 4.17 -3.42 -3.83
CA ASP A 85 5.49 -3.60 -3.22
C ASP A 85 6.22 -4.83 -3.79
N SER A 86 5.49 -5.92 -4.05
CA SER A 86 6.07 -7.12 -4.67
C SER A 86 6.68 -6.87 -6.05
N VAL A 87 6.06 -5.99 -6.85
CA VAL A 87 6.58 -5.60 -8.17
C VAL A 87 7.81 -4.71 -7.99
N TRP A 88 7.79 -3.80 -7.01
CA TRP A 88 8.92 -2.94 -6.72
C TRP A 88 10.14 -3.75 -6.26
N HIS A 89 9.97 -4.69 -5.33
CA HIS A 89 11.02 -5.60 -4.89
C HIS A 89 11.61 -6.40 -6.06
N ALA A 90 10.76 -6.95 -6.93
CA ALA A 90 11.22 -7.68 -8.10
C ALA A 90 12.02 -6.79 -9.07
N TRP A 91 11.55 -5.57 -9.34
CA TRP A 91 12.24 -4.65 -10.24
C TRP A 91 13.58 -4.19 -9.66
N THR A 92 13.63 -3.82 -8.38
CA THR A 92 14.87 -3.44 -7.70
C THR A 92 15.92 -4.56 -7.75
N ARG A 93 15.52 -5.82 -7.51
CA ARG A 93 16.44 -6.97 -7.59
C ARG A 93 16.90 -7.26 -9.02
N MET A 94 16.01 -7.11 -9.99
CA MET A 94 16.30 -7.41 -11.40
C MET A 94 17.20 -6.34 -12.03
N ASP A 95 16.87 -5.07 -11.83
CA ASP A 95 17.50 -3.93 -12.50
C ASP A 95 17.26 -2.61 -11.73
N ALA A 96 17.93 -2.44 -10.58
CA ALA A 96 17.86 -1.20 -9.81
C ALA A 96 18.27 0.05 -10.63
N PRO A 97 19.36 0.06 -11.43
CA PRO A 97 19.72 1.22 -12.24
C PRO A 97 18.66 1.57 -13.29
N GLY A 98 18.06 0.56 -13.94
CA GLY A 98 16.97 0.78 -14.88
C GLY A 98 15.71 1.33 -14.22
N LEU A 99 15.38 0.85 -13.01
CA LEU A 99 14.28 1.41 -12.22
C LEU A 99 14.54 2.88 -11.83
N GLU A 100 15.75 3.23 -11.42
CA GLU A 100 16.10 4.62 -11.12
C GLU A 100 15.96 5.53 -12.34
N ALA A 101 16.49 5.08 -13.49
CA ALA A 101 16.37 5.80 -14.76
C ALA A 101 14.90 5.96 -15.20
N PHE A 102 14.10 4.91 -15.01
CA PHE A 102 12.66 4.94 -15.24
C PHE A 102 11.96 5.97 -14.35
N CYS A 103 12.28 5.97 -13.04
CA CYS A 103 11.74 6.93 -12.08
C CYS A 103 12.08 8.38 -12.46
N ILE A 104 13.34 8.64 -12.83
CA ILE A 104 13.76 9.97 -13.29
C ILE A 104 12.99 10.38 -14.55
N ARG A 105 12.87 9.48 -15.53
CA ARG A 105 12.22 9.78 -16.82
C ARG A 105 10.75 10.13 -16.66
N HIS A 106 9.98 9.36 -15.89
CA HIS A 106 8.53 9.50 -15.83
C HIS A 106 8.02 10.30 -14.64
N PHE A 107 8.79 10.36 -13.56
CA PHE A 107 8.39 11.02 -12.30
C PHE A 107 9.35 12.14 -11.89
N GLY A 108 10.39 12.41 -12.69
CA GLY A 108 11.27 13.57 -12.54
C GLY A 108 12.31 13.46 -11.42
N ARG A 109 12.38 12.33 -10.72
CA ARG A 109 13.32 12.13 -9.61
C ARG A 109 13.58 10.66 -9.35
N VAL A 110 14.67 10.38 -8.63
CA VAL A 110 14.89 9.07 -8.01
C VAL A 110 13.90 8.89 -6.86
N ILE A 111 13.28 7.72 -6.82
CA ILE A 111 12.38 7.28 -5.75
C ILE A 111 13.05 6.07 -5.07
N PRO A 112 13.78 6.27 -3.95
CA PRO A 112 14.45 5.17 -3.28
C PRO A 112 13.41 4.21 -2.69
N HIS A 113 13.65 2.92 -2.87
CA HIS A 113 12.95 1.90 -2.09
C HIS A 113 13.56 1.90 -0.69
N VAL A 114 12.75 2.19 0.32
CA VAL A 114 13.18 2.22 1.73
C VAL A 114 12.31 1.24 2.49
N GLU A 115 12.92 0.22 3.07
CA GLU A 115 12.21 -0.73 3.91
C GLU A 115 11.61 -0.02 5.12
N ARG A 116 10.43 -0.48 5.56
CA ARG A 116 9.75 0.08 6.74
C ARG A 116 10.66 0.19 7.97
N ALA A 117 11.53 -0.80 8.20
CA ALA A 117 12.46 -0.82 9.33
C ALA A 117 13.53 0.29 9.28
N GLN A 118 13.79 0.82 8.09
CA GLN A 118 14.81 1.84 7.83
C GLN A 118 14.19 3.24 7.67
N MET A 119 12.85 3.35 7.68
CA MET A 119 12.18 4.63 7.63
C MET A 119 12.39 5.40 8.94
N GLN A 120 13.00 6.59 8.82
CA GLN A 120 13.20 7.50 9.96
C GLN A 120 11.90 8.22 10.36
N GLU A 121 10.93 8.31 9.45
CA GLU A 121 9.65 8.98 9.66
C GLU A 121 8.56 7.98 10.07
N ASP A 122 7.62 8.42 10.92
CA ASP A 122 6.48 7.61 11.35
C ASP A 122 5.70 7.08 10.14
N MET A 123 5.61 5.75 10.03
CA MET A 123 4.88 5.08 8.97
C MET A 123 3.43 5.57 8.84
N ASN A 124 2.77 5.90 9.95
CA ASN A 124 1.40 6.44 9.91
C ASN A 124 1.35 7.78 9.18
N LYS A 125 2.35 8.64 9.41
CA LYS A 125 2.47 9.94 8.74
C LYS A 125 2.82 9.77 7.26
N ALA A 126 3.72 8.84 6.94
CA ALA A 126 4.08 8.54 5.56
C ALA A 126 2.88 7.95 4.77
N LEU A 127 2.08 7.07 5.39
CA LEU A 127 0.84 6.57 4.79
C LEU A 127 -0.19 7.71 4.63
N GLY A 128 -0.30 8.62 5.60
CA GLY A 128 -1.13 9.81 5.50
C GLY A 128 -0.74 10.71 4.32
N ALA A 129 0.56 10.91 4.11
CA ALA A 129 1.07 11.68 2.96
C ALA A 129 0.66 11.01 1.63
N CYS A 130 0.79 9.69 1.54
CA CYS A 130 0.32 8.92 0.38
C CYS A 130 -1.19 9.09 0.16
N LEU A 131 -1.99 8.98 1.23
CA LEU A 131 -3.45 9.09 1.17
C LEU A 131 -3.89 10.45 0.60
N VAL A 132 -3.30 11.54 1.10
CA VAL A 132 -3.61 12.90 0.65
C VAL A 132 -3.27 13.05 -0.83
N GLN A 133 -2.07 12.64 -1.26
CA GLN A 133 -1.69 12.77 -2.66
C GLN A 133 -2.55 11.91 -3.58
N ALA A 134 -2.85 10.67 -3.19
CA ALA A 134 -3.72 9.79 -3.95
C ALA A 134 -5.14 10.35 -4.10
N ARG A 135 -5.66 11.05 -3.07
CA ARG A 135 -6.95 11.77 -3.14
C ARG A 135 -6.86 12.99 -4.07
N ARG A 136 -5.80 13.80 -3.98
CA ARG A 136 -5.57 14.95 -4.86
C ARG A 136 -5.51 14.54 -6.34
N ARG A 137 -4.76 13.49 -6.66
CA ARG A 137 -4.65 12.95 -8.03
C ARG A 137 -5.97 12.39 -8.54
N ALA A 138 -6.79 11.82 -7.65
CA ALA A 138 -8.14 11.39 -7.98
C ALA A 138 -9.17 12.55 -8.02
N SER A 139 -8.74 13.81 -7.84
CA SER A 139 -9.62 14.99 -7.70
C SER A 139 -10.71 14.81 -6.65
N ARG A 140 -10.37 14.14 -5.54
CA ARG A 140 -11.28 13.87 -4.42
C ARG A 140 -10.95 14.78 -3.23
N PRO A 141 -11.94 15.12 -2.38
CA PRO A 141 -11.69 15.86 -1.14
C PRO A 141 -10.66 15.14 -0.27
N VAL A 142 -9.58 15.84 0.10
CA VAL A 142 -8.41 15.25 0.77
C VAL A 142 -8.72 14.71 2.17
N ALA A 143 -9.68 15.32 2.86
CA ALA A 143 -10.18 14.92 4.18
C ALA A 143 -11.54 14.20 4.10
N GLY A 144 -12.04 13.92 2.89
CA GLY A 144 -13.34 13.28 2.69
C GLY A 144 -13.28 11.76 2.85
N PRO A 145 -14.45 11.10 2.96
CA PRO A 145 -14.58 9.67 3.24
C PRO A 145 -14.37 8.82 1.98
N SER A 146 -13.37 9.17 1.16
CA SER A 146 -13.07 8.46 -0.07
C SER A 146 -11.79 7.64 0.05
N LEU A 147 -11.82 6.41 -0.44
CA LEU A 147 -10.66 5.54 -0.47
C LEU A 147 -10.06 5.53 -1.88
N PRO A 148 -8.80 5.97 -2.07
CA PRO A 148 -8.12 5.88 -3.35
C PRO A 148 -7.89 4.43 -3.77
N ARG A 149 -7.83 4.21 -5.10
CA ARG A 149 -7.64 2.88 -5.67
C ARG A 149 -6.41 2.16 -5.12
N LEU A 150 -5.30 2.89 -4.94
CA LEU A 150 -4.05 2.38 -4.39
C LEU A 150 -4.21 1.74 -3.01
N PHE A 151 -5.03 2.33 -2.13
CA PHE A 151 -5.31 1.76 -0.79
C PHE A 151 -6.24 0.55 -0.86
N SER A 152 -7.16 0.51 -1.82
CA SER A 152 -8.04 -0.66 -2.00
C SER A 152 -7.38 -1.83 -2.74
N LEU A 153 -6.15 -1.67 -3.24
CA LEU A 153 -5.55 -2.55 -4.24
C LEU A 153 -5.38 -3.99 -3.73
N ASP A 154 -4.81 -4.15 -2.55
CA ASP A 154 -4.56 -5.48 -1.96
C ASP A 154 -5.85 -6.26 -1.76
N ALA A 155 -6.88 -5.63 -1.19
CA ALA A 155 -8.19 -6.26 -1.00
C ALA A 155 -8.87 -6.63 -2.33
N ARG A 156 -8.75 -5.76 -3.34
CA ARG A 156 -9.30 -6.02 -4.68
C ARG A 156 -8.61 -7.18 -5.39
N LEU A 157 -7.31 -7.33 -5.20
CA LEU A 157 -6.52 -8.38 -5.82
C LEU A 157 -6.51 -9.68 -5.00
N GLY A 158 -7.07 -9.69 -3.80
CA GLY A 158 -6.99 -10.82 -2.88
C GLY A 158 -5.55 -11.11 -2.46
N MET A 159 -4.75 -10.07 -2.21
CA MET A 159 -3.34 -10.19 -1.85
C MET A 159 -3.19 -10.89 -0.49
N PRO A 160 -2.57 -12.09 -0.41
CA PRO A 160 -2.35 -12.78 0.85
C PRO A 160 -1.54 -11.92 1.82
N HIS A 161 -1.99 -11.85 3.07
CA HIS A 161 -1.34 -11.04 4.11
C HIS A 161 -1.21 -9.55 3.75
N GLY A 162 -1.98 -9.06 2.77
CA GLY A 162 -2.06 -7.66 2.36
C GLY A 162 -2.86 -6.79 3.33
N PHE A 163 -3.17 -5.58 2.88
CA PHE A 163 -3.95 -4.61 3.65
C PHE A 163 -5.37 -4.44 3.10
N GLY A 164 -6.36 -4.59 3.98
CA GLY A 164 -7.78 -4.39 3.69
C GLY A 164 -8.28 -3.05 4.20
N TYR A 165 -8.01 -1.97 3.46
CA TYR A 165 -8.53 -0.65 3.78
C TYR A 165 -10.01 -0.51 3.37
N ARG A 166 -10.82 0.12 4.22
CA ARG A 166 -12.24 0.43 3.95
C ARG A 166 -12.67 1.67 4.72
N ILE A 167 -13.80 2.26 4.32
CA ILE A 167 -14.39 3.40 5.04
C ILE A 167 -15.45 2.88 6.01
N VAL A 168 -15.33 3.22 7.30
CA VAL A 168 -16.29 2.89 8.35
C VAL A 168 -16.56 4.16 9.15
N GLY A 169 -17.83 4.60 9.22
CA GLY A 169 -18.20 5.83 9.95
C GLY A 169 -17.48 7.09 9.45
N GLY A 170 -17.15 7.16 8.16
CA GLY A 170 -16.39 8.27 7.56
C GLY A 170 -14.87 8.23 7.81
N LEU A 171 -14.38 7.25 8.57
CA LEU A 171 -12.96 7.06 8.86
C LEU A 171 -12.35 5.95 8.01
N VAL A 172 -11.04 6.03 7.77
CA VAL A 172 -10.28 4.98 7.10
C VAL A 172 -9.95 3.89 8.13
N ALA A 173 -10.61 2.75 7.98
CA ALA A 173 -10.32 1.54 8.74
C ALA A 173 -9.38 0.64 7.94
N CYS A 174 -8.51 -0.09 8.63
CA CYS A 174 -7.59 -1.06 8.06
C CYS A 174 -7.72 -2.40 8.80
N SER A 175 -7.79 -3.50 8.05
CA SER A 175 -7.65 -4.86 8.56
C SER A 175 -6.57 -5.58 7.80
N SER A 176 -5.80 -6.46 8.43
CA SER A 176 -4.91 -7.37 7.72
C SER A 176 -5.73 -8.40 6.94
N LEU A 177 -5.26 -8.77 5.74
CA LEU A 177 -5.83 -9.87 4.97
C LEU A 177 -5.23 -11.20 5.45
N ASP A 178 -6.00 -12.29 5.37
CA ASP A 178 -5.51 -13.63 5.71
C ASP A 178 -4.62 -14.22 4.60
N ALA A 179 -4.19 -15.47 4.77
CA ALA A 179 -3.35 -16.18 3.79
C ALA A 179 -4.05 -16.46 2.44
N PHE A 180 -5.35 -16.17 2.33
CA PHE A 180 -6.17 -16.31 1.14
C PHE A 180 -6.64 -14.95 0.59
N GLY A 181 -6.22 -13.84 1.20
CA GLY A 181 -6.62 -12.50 0.77
C GLY A 181 -7.97 -12.02 1.31
N ASN A 182 -8.59 -12.74 2.26
CA ASN A 182 -9.86 -12.31 2.85
C ASN A 182 -9.61 -11.30 3.98
N PRO A 183 -10.50 -10.30 4.15
CA PRO A 183 -10.36 -9.33 5.23
C PRO A 183 -10.56 -9.97 6.60
N GLY A 184 -9.60 -9.72 7.50
CA GLY A 184 -9.71 -10.12 8.90
C GLY A 184 -10.87 -9.42 9.62
N LYS A 185 -11.36 -10.06 10.68
CA LYS A 185 -12.45 -9.53 11.53
C LYS A 185 -12.02 -8.30 12.32
N LYS A 186 -10.75 -8.25 12.76
CA LYS A 186 -10.22 -7.15 13.56
C LYS A 186 -10.00 -5.91 12.70
N LEU A 187 -10.65 -4.83 13.09
CA LEU A 187 -10.44 -3.50 12.52
C LEU A 187 -9.45 -2.71 13.35
N SER A 188 -8.63 -1.91 12.67
CA SER A 188 -7.79 -0.88 13.25
C SER A 188 -8.08 0.45 12.55
N PHE A 189 -7.93 1.54 13.28
CA PHE A 189 -8.08 2.89 12.75
C PHE A 189 -6.75 3.61 12.95
N PRO A 190 -5.87 3.63 11.94
CA PRO A 190 -4.58 4.29 12.09
C PRO A 190 -4.75 5.81 12.23
N ASP A 191 -4.24 6.38 13.32
CA ASP A 191 -4.42 7.82 13.63
C ASP A 191 -3.97 8.72 12.47
N GLY A 192 -2.86 8.37 11.82
CA GLY A 192 -2.30 9.10 10.66
C GLY A 192 -3.17 9.09 9.39
N LEU A 193 -4.25 8.30 9.35
CA LEU A 193 -5.22 8.26 8.25
C LEU A 193 -6.55 8.95 8.58
N THR A 194 -6.72 9.40 9.82
CA THR A 194 -7.88 10.20 10.24
C THR A 194 -7.74 11.62 9.73
N SER A 195 -8.86 12.32 9.46
CA SER A 195 -8.80 13.73 9.03
C SER A 195 -8.09 14.61 10.06
N PHE A 196 -8.24 14.31 11.35
CA PHE A 196 -7.54 15.03 12.42
C PHE A 196 -6.04 14.75 12.42
N GLY A 197 -5.62 13.47 12.28
CA GLY A 197 -4.21 13.11 12.19
C GLY A 197 -3.53 13.71 10.95
N LEU A 198 -4.22 13.76 9.81
CA LEU A 198 -3.74 14.44 8.61
C LEU A 198 -3.52 15.95 8.85
N PHE A 199 -4.43 16.60 9.58
CA PHE A 199 -4.32 18.00 9.95
C PHE A 199 -3.16 18.25 10.92
N GLN A 200 -3.05 17.46 11.99
CA GLN A 200 -1.94 17.54 12.95
C GLN A 200 -0.58 17.31 12.31
N ALA A 201 -0.50 16.41 11.32
CA ALA A 201 0.72 16.16 10.55
C ALA A 201 1.08 17.28 9.55
N GLY A 202 0.22 18.31 9.42
CA GLY A 202 0.39 19.40 8.46
C GLY A 202 0.32 18.93 7.00
N LEU A 203 -0.47 17.88 6.73
CA LEU A 203 -0.67 17.32 5.39
C LEU A 203 -1.87 17.95 4.68
N ILE A 204 -2.81 18.51 5.45
CA ILE A 204 -3.99 19.24 4.96
C ILE A 204 -4.11 20.56 5.72
N SER A 205 -4.69 21.56 5.06
CA SER A 205 -5.02 22.87 5.65
C SER A 205 -6.25 22.80 6.55
N ALA A 206 -6.45 23.84 7.37
CA ALA A 206 -7.66 23.97 8.20
C ALA A 206 -8.94 23.98 7.36
N ALA A 207 -8.92 24.69 6.21
CA ALA A 207 -10.06 24.73 5.29
C ALA A 207 -10.39 23.35 4.70
N GLU A 208 -9.36 22.56 4.33
CA GLU A 208 -9.55 21.19 3.85
C GLU A 208 -10.08 20.27 4.96
N TYR A 209 -9.66 20.47 6.21
CA TYR A 209 -10.15 19.72 7.36
C TYR A 209 -11.63 20.00 7.65
N ASP A 210 -12.02 21.27 7.70
CA ASP A 210 -13.41 21.67 7.99
C ASP A 210 -14.36 21.19 6.88
N GLU A 211 -13.95 21.27 5.61
CA GLU A 211 -14.73 20.70 4.50
C GLU A 211 -14.86 19.17 4.62
N GLY A 212 -13.79 18.48 5.02
CA GLY A 212 -13.85 17.04 5.30
C GLY A 212 -14.82 16.69 6.41
N ALA A 213 -14.84 17.47 7.50
CA ALA A 213 -15.76 17.27 8.62
C ALA A 213 -17.23 17.46 8.18
N ARG A 214 -17.50 18.43 7.30
CA ARG A 214 -18.82 18.64 6.69
C ARG A 214 -19.24 17.46 5.82
N LEU A 215 -18.34 16.97 4.97
CA LEU A 215 -18.62 15.88 4.02
C LEU A 215 -18.82 14.52 4.71
N SER A 216 -18.11 14.27 5.81
CA SER A 216 -18.21 13.01 6.56
C SER A 216 -19.40 12.97 7.52
N GLY A 217 -20.18 14.05 7.65
CA GLY A 217 -21.27 14.15 8.62
C GLY A 217 -20.82 14.21 10.08
N ILE A 218 -19.50 14.29 10.34
CA ILE A 218 -18.90 14.36 11.68
C ILE A 218 -19.20 15.72 12.35
N HIS A 219 -19.63 16.72 11.57
CA HIS A 219 -20.05 18.04 12.07
C HIS A 219 -21.31 18.03 12.96
N ALA A 220 -21.99 16.89 13.14
CA ALA A 220 -23.06 16.74 14.13
C ALA A 220 -22.55 16.53 15.58
N LEU A 221 -21.23 16.41 15.80
CA LEU A 221 -20.64 16.15 17.12
C LEU A 221 -19.47 17.09 17.43
N ARG A 222 -19.60 18.40 17.13
CA ARG A 222 -18.61 19.40 17.57
C ARG A 222 -19.15 20.18 18.77
N PHE A 223 -18.70 19.75 19.95
CA PHE A 223 -18.42 20.54 21.17
C PHE A 223 -19.58 21.34 21.79
N GLU A 224 -20.32 20.68 22.68
CA GLU A 224 -20.57 21.23 24.02
C GLU A 224 -19.96 20.26 25.04
N GLY A 225 -18.95 20.71 25.79
CA GLY A 225 -18.37 20.00 26.94
C GLY A 225 -17.01 19.35 26.68
N GLU A 226 -16.02 19.76 27.48
CA GLU A 226 -14.80 18.99 27.73
C GLU A 226 -15.18 17.59 28.23
N ASP A 227 -15.03 16.57 27.37
CA ASP A 227 -14.60 15.22 27.74
C ASP A 227 -14.47 14.33 26.48
N SER A 228 -13.63 13.30 26.61
CA SER A 228 -13.02 12.48 25.55
C SER A 228 -13.96 11.84 24.51
N PHE A 229 -13.86 12.28 23.25
CA PHE A 229 -14.52 11.63 22.10
C PHE A 229 -13.86 10.31 21.63
N VAL A 230 -12.66 9.98 22.12
CA VAL A 230 -11.94 8.75 21.70
C VAL A 230 -12.56 7.48 22.30
N ASP A 231 -13.46 7.58 23.28
CA ASP A 231 -14.03 6.42 23.98
C ASP A 231 -15.32 5.85 23.36
N HIS A 232 -16.07 6.61 22.54
CA HIS A 232 -17.43 6.19 22.16
C HIS A 232 -17.58 5.45 20.81
N ILE A 233 -16.50 5.22 20.07
CA ILE A 233 -16.53 4.30 18.91
C ILE A 233 -15.93 2.91 19.28
N GLY A 234 -15.45 2.75 20.51
CA GLY A 234 -14.77 1.54 20.99
C GLY A 234 -15.62 0.58 21.84
N ALA A 235 -16.81 0.98 22.29
CA ALA A 235 -17.70 0.14 23.08
C ALA A 235 -18.91 -0.29 22.23
N ASP A 236 -19.29 -1.57 22.30
CA ASP A 236 -20.45 -2.20 21.65
C ASP A 236 -20.18 -2.92 20.32
N ILE A 237 -19.16 -3.80 20.30
CA ILE A 237 -19.29 -5.10 19.61
C ILE A 237 -18.85 -6.19 20.60
N GLU A 238 -19.76 -6.56 21.50
CA GLU A 238 -19.68 -7.78 22.30
C GLU A 238 -19.79 -9.01 21.37
N ALA A 239 -18.64 -9.52 20.93
CA ALA A 239 -18.55 -10.86 20.36
C ALA A 239 -18.00 -11.79 21.45
N GLY A 240 -18.91 -12.52 22.09
CA GLY A 240 -18.63 -13.45 23.18
C GLY A 240 -17.46 -14.39 22.88
N GLY A 241 -16.59 -14.54 23.88
CA GLY A 241 -15.42 -15.39 23.84
C GLY A 241 -15.75 -16.87 23.96
N ASP A 242 -14.97 -17.68 23.27
CA ASP A 242 -14.37 -18.87 23.87
C ASP A 242 -12.94 -19.05 23.33
N GLY A 243 -12.09 -19.59 24.19
CA GLY A 243 -10.63 -19.49 24.15
C GLY A 243 -9.93 -20.28 23.03
N GLY A 244 -8.75 -19.78 22.68
CA GLY A 244 -7.80 -20.46 21.81
C GLY A 244 -6.52 -19.65 21.68
N ALA A 245 -5.47 -20.06 22.39
CA ALA A 245 -4.12 -19.54 22.22
C ALA A 245 -3.58 -19.93 20.83
N GLY A 246 -3.03 -18.97 20.09
CA GLY A 246 -2.39 -19.23 18.80
C GLY A 246 -2.08 -17.97 17.99
N ASP A 247 -0.80 -17.60 17.98
CA ASP A 247 0.00 -16.98 16.92
C ASP A 247 -0.24 -15.51 16.49
N GLY A 248 0.87 -14.78 16.44
CA GLY A 248 0.96 -13.32 16.33
C GLY A 248 0.43 -12.75 15.01
N ALA A 249 -0.62 -11.93 15.13
CA ALA A 249 -1.11 -11.10 14.04
C ALA A 249 -0.26 -9.83 13.90
N ALA A 250 0.41 -9.68 12.75
CA ALA A 250 1.05 -8.42 12.36
C ALA A 250 -0.02 -7.32 12.28
N SER A 251 0.17 -6.29 13.11
CA SER A 251 -0.69 -5.11 13.17
C SER A 251 -0.39 -4.22 11.97
N CYS A 252 -1.43 -3.55 11.45
CA CYS A 252 -1.29 -2.48 10.46
C CYS A 252 -0.30 -1.40 10.94
N SER A 253 -0.16 -1.27 12.27
CA SER A 253 0.72 -0.35 12.97
C SER A 253 2.01 -0.98 13.53
N GLY A 254 2.28 -2.28 13.36
CA GLY A 254 3.34 -2.95 14.13
C GLY A 254 4.04 -4.14 13.46
N GLY A 255 5.34 -3.96 13.21
CA GLY A 255 6.44 -4.91 13.40
C GLY A 255 6.35 -6.29 12.73
N GLY A 256 6.99 -6.43 11.57
CA GLY A 256 7.46 -7.71 11.05
C GLY A 256 8.86 -7.53 10.48
N SER A 257 9.88 -7.88 11.27
CA SER A 257 11.29 -7.85 10.90
C SER A 257 11.69 -9.18 10.27
N CYS A 258 12.32 -9.15 9.10
CA CYS A 258 13.06 -10.29 8.56
C CYS A 258 14.56 -10.05 8.80
N GLY A 259 15.10 -10.68 9.85
CA GLY A 259 16.53 -10.68 10.13
C GLY A 259 17.29 -11.58 9.15
N GLY A 260 18.00 -10.96 8.21
CA GLY A 260 19.03 -11.63 7.41
C GLY A 260 20.36 -11.58 8.15
N GLY A 261 20.76 -12.70 8.75
CA GLY A 261 22.06 -12.85 9.39
C GLY A 261 23.18 -13.00 8.35
N CYS A 262 24.06 -12.01 8.30
CA CYS A 262 25.31 -12.04 7.54
C CYS A 262 26.34 -12.89 8.31
N GLY A 263 26.79 -14.00 7.71
CA GLY A 263 27.93 -14.77 8.20
C GLY A 263 29.06 -14.75 7.17
N GLY A 264 30.00 -13.81 7.32
CA GLY A 264 31.23 -13.71 6.53
C GLY A 264 32.47 -14.07 7.34
N GLY A 265 33.47 -14.64 6.67
CA GLY A 265 34.83 -14.93 7.16
C GLY A 265 35.19 -16.41 6.92
N GLY A 266 36.19 -16.82 6.15
CA GLY A 266 37.39 -16.17 5.64
C GLY A 266 38.64 -16.77 6.32
N CYS A 267 39.55 -17.34 5.49
CA CYS A 267 40.93 -17.79 5.79
C CYS A 267 41.04 -19.06 6.67
N GLY A 268 41.85 -20.09 6.41
CA GLY A 268 43.18 -20.14 5.80
C GLY A 268 44.19 -20.56 6.88
N GLY A 269 44.89 -21.70 6.71
CA GLY A 269 46.07 -22.03 7.51
C GLY A 269 46.15 -23.48 8.00
N SER A 270 47.00 -24.24 7.28
CA SER A 270 47.77 -25.44 7.66
C SER A 270 47.04 -26.72 8.10
#